data_AF-A0A8J7DDE4-F1
#
_entry.id   AF-A0A8J7DDE4-F1
#
_cell.length_a   1.000
_cell.length_b   1.000
_cell.length_c   1.000
_cell.angle_alpha   90.00
_cell.angle_beta   90.00
_cell.angle_gamma   90.00
#
_symmetry.space_group_name_H-M   'P 1'
#
loop_
_entity.id
_entity.type
_entity.pdbx_description
1 polymer ?
#
loop_
_entity_poly.entity_id
_entity_poly.type
_entity_poly.pdbx_seq_one_letter_code
_entity_poly.pdbx_strand_id
1 'polypeptide(L)'
;MKIQLRHSLYSLSLAAAVAVNGCSLTPNADVPADRSQPTADSPTVAVSPGSGPETQLKKAPPSTVPSVLGDKLSLRQDNGSERFFQLKPSGAKFIDNANGDLTQLILDENQNVQIRDAQNQTVGYVIAQGETWQIQPPQRSKALFTLEPQTDGGFRLERSSGTALYQIRPIDQGYAITAADKQLLYTVTTQNGKTALKNPRGETLFSTQAEMSPIAIATFGFDAITPAQQAALAYAVNLGR
;
A
#
# COMPACT_ATOMS: atom_id res chain seq x y z
N MET A 1 45.66 -28.75 -7.91
CA MET A 1 45.35 -28.57 -6.47
C MET A 1 43.84 -28.72 -6.32
N LYS A 2 43.38 -29.81 -5.69
CA LYS A 2 41.96 -30.25 -5.67
C LYS A 2 41.23 -29.58 -4.50
N ILE A 3 40.12 -28.90 -4.77
CA ILE A 3 39.24 -28.34 -3.74
C ILE A 3 37.99 -29.23 -3.65
N GLN A 4 37.83 -29.85 -2.48
CA GLN A 4 36.78 -30.81 -2.12
C GLN A 4 35.44 -30.10 -1.86
N LEU A 5 34.40 -30.50 -2.60
CA LEU A 5 32.99 -30.21 -2.31
C LEU A 5 32.56 -31.01 -1.08
N ARG A 6 32.03 -30.36 -0.04
CA ARG A 6 31.27 -31.02 1.03
C ARG A 6 29.79 -30.68 0.88
N HIS A 7 29.03 -31.66 0.41
CA HIS A 7 27.57 -31.70 0.52
C HIS A 7 27.20 -31.95 1.97
N SER A 8 26.47 -31.04 2.60
CA SER A 8 25.83 -31.27 3.90
C SER A 8 24.35 -31.54 3.67
N LEU A 9 24.00 -32.82 3.62
CA LEU A 9 22.64 -33.31 3.71
C LEU A 9 22.19 -33.21 5.17
N TYR A 10 21.16 -32.42 5.45
CA TYR A 10 20.37 -32.59 6.67
C TYR A 10 18.95 -32.99 6.28
N SER A 11 18.59 -34.18 6.74
CA SER A 11 17.31 -34.85 6.59
C SER A 11 16.71 -35.11 7.98
N LEU A 12 15.42 -35.45 7.99
CA LEU A 12 14.53 -35.84 9.11
C LEU A 12 14.01 -34.69 9.99
N SER A 13 12.74 -34.28 9.86
CA SER A 13 11.48 -34.95 10.27
C SER A 13 11.21 -34.87 11.77
N LEU A 14 10.17 -34.11 12.15
CA LEU A 14 9.27 -34.54 13.22
C LEU A 14 7.89 -33.91 13.06
N ALA A 15 6.89 -34.78 12.91
CA ALA A 15 5.48 -34.45 12.98
C ALA A 15 5.05 -34.34 14.44
N ALA A 16 4.17 -33.40 14.75
CA ALA A 16 3.33 -33.45 15.94
C ALA A 16 1.89 -33.15 15.51
N ALA A 17 1.10 -34.21 15.43
CA ALA A 17 -0.35 -34.14 15.40
C ALA A 17 -0.85 -33.87 16.82
N VAL A 18 -1.71 -32.87 17.00
CA VAL A 18 -2.55 -32.75 18.19
C VAL A 18 -3.99 -32.80 17.71
N ALA A 19 -4.70 -33.78 18.25
CA ALA A 19 -6.07 -34.09 17.94
C ALA A 19 -6.98 -33.76 19.14
N VAL A 20 -8.23 -33.45 18.80
CA VAL A 20 -9.49 -33.60 19.56
C VAL A 20 -9.69 -32.77 20.83
N ASN A 21 -10.75 -31.95 20.79
CA ASN A 21 -11.92 -31.90 21.70
C ASN A 21 -12.77 -30.71 21.24
N GLY A 22 -14.03 -30.84 20.84
CA GLY A 22 -15.14 -31.49 21.54
C GLY A 22 -16.06 -30.40 22.11
N CYS A 23 -17.39 -30.61 22.03
CA CYS A 23 -18.49 -29.79 22.55
C CYS A 23 -18.89 -28.55 21.71
N SER A 24 -20.16 -28.20 21.49
CA SER A 24 -21.47 -28.85 21.61
C SER A 24 -22.46 -27.97 20.85
N LEU A 25 -23.50 -28.60 20.30
CA LEU A 25 -24.71 -27.99 19.77
C LEU A 25 -25.49 -27.21 20.83
N THR A 26 -26.04 -26.05 20.44
CA THR A 26 -27.41 -25.65 20.81
C THR A 26 -28.04 -24.86 19.66
N PRO A 27 -29.20 -25.31 19.12
CA PRO A 27 -30.07 -24.48 18.30
C PRO A 27 -30.98 -23.68 19.22
N ASN A 28 -31.07 -22.37 19.06
CA ASN A 28 -32.16 -21.61 19.66
C ASN A 28 -33.09 -21.08 18.57
N ALA A 29 -34.33 -21.53 18.70
CA ALA A 29 -35.47 -21.24 17.88
C ALA A 29 -36.01 -19.83 18.10
N ASP A 30 -36.74 -19.37 17.09
CA ASP A 30 -37.97 -18.57 17.15
C ASP A 30 -38.03 -17.36 18.09
N VAL A 31 -38.03 -16.17 17.47
CA VAL A 31 -38.80 -15.02 17.96
C VAL A 31 -39.56 -14.42 16.76
N PRO A 32 -40.87 -14.15 16.91
CA PRO A 32 -41.79 -13.90 15.80
C PRO A 32 -41.75 -12.46 15.29
N ALA A 33 -42.29 -12.32 14.08
CA ALA A 33 -42.64 -11.05 13.45
C ALA A 33 -43.53 -10.20 14.37
N ASP A 34 -43.18 -8.93 14.55
CA ASP A 34 -44.16 -7.91 14.91
C ASP A 34 -44.14 -6.77 13.90
N ARG A 35 -45.37 -6.39 13.56
CA ARG A 35 -45.87 -5.65 12.43
C ARG A 35 -46.27 -4.30 12.99
N SER A 36 -45.68 -3.20 12.53
CA SER A 36 -46.25 -1.86 12.74
C SER A 36 -45.75 -0.90 11.67
N GLN A 37 -46.51 -0.84 10.57
CA GLN A 37 -46.64 0.38 9.76
C GLN A 37 -47.48 1.40 10.54
N PRO A 38 -47.16 2.69 10.39
CA PRO A 38 -48.21 3.69 10.24
C PRO A 38 -48.18 4.31 8.84
N THR A 39 -49.32 4.18 8.17
CA THR A 39 -49.80 5.08 7.11
C THR A 39 -50.07 6.47 7.69
N ALA A 40 -49.77 7.52 6.91
CA ALA A 40 -50.74 8.51 6.41
C ALA A 40 -50.16 9.93 6.29
N ASP A 41 -50.45 10.49 5.11
CA ASP A 41 -50.86 11.86 4.83
C ASP A 41 -49.84 13.02 4.85
N SER A 42 -49.64 13.50 3.62
CA SER A 42 -49.20 14.83 3.24
C SER A 42 -50.00 15.95 3.91
N PRO A 43 -49.39 17.14 4.01
CA PRO A 43 -50.02 18.26 3.33
C PRO A 43 -49.05 19.04 2.43
N THR A 44 -49.56 19.33 1.25
CA THR A 44 -49.14 20.36 0.31
C THR A 44 -49.07 21.72 1.01
N VAL A 45 -47.91 22.37 0.97
CA VAL A 45 -47.81 23.83 1.09
C VAL A 45 -46.98 24.33 -0.09
N ALA A 46 -47.65 25.08 -0.96
CA ALA A 46 -47.06 25.86 -2.02
C ALA A 46 -46.33 27.08 -1.44
N VAL A 47 -45.08 27.30 -1.84
CA VAL A 47 -44.41 28.61 -1.74
C VAL A 47 -43.66 28.89 -3.04
N SER A 48 -43.95 30.09 -3.56
CA SER A 48 -43.49 30.73 -4.79
C SER A 48 -41.97 30.94 -4.91
N PRO A 49 -41.48 31.23 -6.14
CA PRO A 49 -40.05 31.22 -6.47
C PRO A 49 -39.35 32.51 -6.04
N GLY A 50 -38.32 32.37 -5.20
CA GLY A 50 -37.35 33.43 -4.93
C GLY A 50 -36.16 33.30 -5.87
N SER A 51 -36.04 34.23 -6.81
CA SER A 51 -34.86 34.44 -7.65
C SER A 51 -33.67 34.88 -6.78
N GLY A 52 -32.73 33.97 -6.53
CA GLY A 52 -31.39 34.24 -6.00
C GLY A 52 -30.34 33.95 -7.07
N PRO A 53 -29.18 34.64 -7.05
CA PRO A 53 -28.24 34.66 -8.16
C PRO A 53 -27.58 33.30 -8.37
N GLU A 54 -27.64 32.81 -9.61
CA GLU A 54 -26.89 31.67 -10.10
C GLU A 54 -25.39 31.86 -9.80
N THR A 55 -24.93 31.23 -8.73
CA THR A 55 -23.50 31.03 -8.52
C THR A 55 -23.09 29.95 -9.51
N GLN A 56 -22.55 30.40 -10.65
CA GLN A 56 -21.95 29.53 -11.66
C GLN A 56 -21.03 28.53 -10.98
N LEU A 57 -21.43 27.26 -11.00
CA LEU A 57 -20.55 26.15 -10.70
C LEU A 57 -19.43 26.19 -11.74
N LYS A 58 -18.30 26.80 -11.36
CA LYS A 58 -17.05 26.70 -12.11
C LYS A 58 -16.74 25.21 -12.23
N LYS A 59 -16.96 24.67 -13.43
CA LYS A 59 -16.47 23.38 -13.87
C LYS A 59 -15.00 23.29 -13.45
N ALA A 60 -14.72 22.42 -12.48
CA ALA A 60 -13.35 22.15 -12.06
C ALA A 60 -12.54 21.80 -13.31
N PRO A 61 -11.36 22.40 -13.52
CA PRO A 61 -10.50 21.99 -14.60
C PRO A 61 -10.24 20.49 -14.45
N PRO A 62 -10.17 19.73 -15.56
CA PRO A 62 -9.74 18.33 -15.49
C PRO A 62 -8.40 18.31 -14.75
N SER A 63 -8.29 17.46 -13.72
CA SER A 63 -7.05 17.22 -13.01
C SER A 63 -6.00 16.78 -14.03
N THR A 64 -5.20 17.73 -14.48
CA THR A 64 -4.00 17.47 -15.27
C THR A 64 -3.10 16.63 -14.39
N VAL A 65 -2.98 15.35 -14.73
CA VAL A 65 -1.99 14.45 -14.13
C VAL A 65 -0.64 15.19 -14.17
N PRO A 66 0.06 15.41 -13.05
CA PRO A 66 1.36 16.05 -13.06
C PRO A 66 2.29 15.25 -13.98
N SER A 67 2.59 15.84 -15.13
CA SER A 67 3.43 15.23 -16.16
C SER A 67 4.88 15.65 -15.90
N VAL A 68 5.46 15.11 -14.83
CA VAL A 68 6.92 15.13 -14.57
C VAL A 68 7.35 13.76 -14.03
N LEU A 69 6.94 12.68 -14.70
CA LEU A 69 7.45 11.33 -14.45
C LEU A 69 8.75 11.13 -15.26
N GLY A 70 9.81 11.84 -14.87
CA GLY A 70 11.14 11.74 -15.49
C GLY A 70 12.27 11.46 -14.50
N ASP A 71 12.02 11.56 -13.20
CA ASP A 71 13.08 11.58 -12.20
C ASP A 71 13.45 10.19 -11.69
N LYS A 72 14.75 9.92 -11.70
CA LYS A 72 15.36 8.74 -11.09
C LYS A 72 15.38 8.95 -9.58
N LEU A 73 14.75 8.06 -8.85
CA LEU A 73 14.77 8.00 -7.40
C LEU A 73 16.03 7.29 -6.92
N SER A 74 16.73 7.82 -5.92
CA SER A 74 17.89 7.16 -5.30
C SER A 74 17.54 6.60 -3.91
N LEU A 75 17.75 5.31 -3.73
CA LEU A 75 17.54 4.59 -2.46
C LEU A 75 18.89 4.13 -1.92
N ARG A 76 19.35 4.68 -0.80
CA ARG A 76 20.64 4.32 -0.20
C ARG A 76 20.44 3.36 0.96
N GLN A 77 20.87 2.11 0.78
CA GLN A 77 20.76 1.10 1.82
C GLN A 77 21.84 1.30 2.91
N ASP A 78 21.61 0.74 4.10
CA ASP A 78 22.53 0.82 5.25
C ASP A 78 23.94 0.31 4.94
N ASN A 79 24.06 -0.68 4.04
CA ASN A 79 25.34 -1.22 3.58
C ASN A 79 26.08 -0.29 2.58
N GLY A 80 25.55 0.91 2.33
CA GLY A 80 26.09 1.88 1.37
C GLY A 80 25.74 1.60 -0.09
N SER A 81 25.06 0.50 -0.40
CA SER A 81 24.58 0.24 -1.77
C SER A 81 23.45 1.18 -2.15
N GLU A 82 23.36 1.50 -3.43
CA GLU A 82 22.31 2.35 -3.98
C GLU A 82 21.42 1.52 -4.91
N ARG A 83 20.11 1.74 -4.81
CA ARG A 83 19.12 1.25 -5.77
C ARG A 83 18.40 2.44 -6.36
N PHE A 84 17.80 2.26 -7.52
CA PHE A 84 17.07 3.33 -8.15
C PHE A 84 15.67 2.93 -8.56
N PHE A 85 14.73 3.84 -8.37
CA PHE A 85 13.37 3.69 -8.87
C PHE A 85 13.14 4.69 -10.01
N GLN A 86 12.97 4.17 -11.22
CA GLN A 86 12.73 4.97 -12.41
C GLN A 86 11.26 4.94 -12.76
N LEU A 87 10.61 6.09 -12.59
CA LEU A 87 9.23 6.28 -12.98
C LEU A 87 9.13 6.46 -14.51
N LYS A 88 8.10 5.88 -15.13
CA LYS A 88 7.79 6.01 -16.57
C LYS A 88 6.28 6.20 -16.75
N PRO A 89 5.81 6.73 -17.89
CA PRO A 89 4.37 6.85 -18.14
C PRO A 89 3.61 5.52 -18.13
N SER A 90 4.24 4.43 -18.58
CA SER A 90 3.62 3.10 -18.68
C SER A 90 3.88 2.20 -17.47
N GLY A 91 4.55 2.70 -16.43
CA GLY A 91 4.98 1.87 -15.30
C GLY A 91 6.22 2.41 -14.60
N ALA A 92 6.99 1.53 -13.99
CA ALA A 92 8.25 1.93 -13.36
C ALA A 92 9.24 0.76 -13.36
N LYS A 93 10.51 1.07 -13.11
CA LYS A 93 11.56 0.08 -12.95
C LYS A 93 12.29 0.31 -11.63
N PHE A 94 12.54 -0.78 -10.92
CA PHE A 94 13.44 -0.79 -9.78
C PHE A 94 14.73 -1.47 -10.22
N ILE A 95 15.84 -0.74 -10.17
CA ILE A 95 17.14 -1.19 -10.65
C ILE A 95 18.20 -1.09 -9.54
N ASP A 96 19.26 -1.88 -9.65
CA ASP A 96 20.42 -1.76 -8.77
C ASP A 96 21.45 -0.72 -9.26
N ASN A 97 22.57 -0.61 -8.55
CA ASN A 97 23.70 0.26 -8.91
C ASN A 97 24.46 -0.16 -10.17
N ALA A 98 24.34 -1.42 -10.60
CA ALA A 98 24.89 -1.93 -11.85
C ALA A 98 23.91 -1.74 -13.04
N ASN A 99 22.77 -1.06 -12.82
CA ASN A 99 21.65 -0.96 -13.76
C ASN A 99 21.01 -2.31 -14.11
N GLY A 100 21.17 -3.31 -13.26
CA GLY A 100 20.41 -4.56 -13.33
C GLY A 100 18.95 -4.30 -12.95
N ASP A 101 18.02 -4.72 -13.80
CA ASP A 101 16.60 -4.69 -13.50
C ASP A 101 16.29 -5.64 -12.33
N LEU A 102 15.88 -5.10 -11.18
CA LEU A 102 15.43 -5.90 -10.03
C LEU A 102 13.94 -6.21 -10.14
N THR A 103 13.15 -5.24 -10.62
CA THR A 103 11.70 -5.37 -10.80
C THR A 103 11.21 -4.41 -11.85
N GLN A 104 10.23 -4.86 -12.64
CA GLN A 104 9.47 -4.03 -13.56
C GLN A 104 8.02 -3.93 -13.10
N LEU A 105 7.50 -2.72 -13.05
CA LEU A 105 6.12 -2.40 -12.73
C LEU A 105 5.42 -1.98 -14.02
N ILE A 106 4.28 -2.57 -14.32
CA ILE A 106 3.52 -2.31 -15.56
C ILE A 106 2.07 -2.09 -15.17
N LEU A 107 1.42 -1.06 -15.74
CA LEU A 107 -0.02 -0.90 -15.61
C LEU A 107 -0.74 -1.87 -16.55
N ASP A 108 -1.64 -2.69 -16.02
CA ASP A 108 -2.52 -3.52 -16.82
C ASP A 108 -3.72 -2.73 -17.38
N GLU A 109 -4.55 -3.38 -18.19
CA GLU A 109 -5.74 -2.77 -18.81
C GLU A 109 -6.75 -2.23 -17.78
N ASN A 110 -6.76 -2.80 -16.58
CA ASN A 110 -7.60 -2.38 -15.46
C ASN A 110 -6.88 -1.38 -14.54
N GLN A 111 -5.75 -0.82 -14.98
CA GLN A 111 -4.89 0.10 -14.24
C GLN A 111 -4.30 -0.47 -12.94
N ASN A 112 -4.29 -1.80 -12.77
CA ASN A 112 -3.56 -2.43 -11.67
C ASN A 112 -2.06 -2.45 -11.98
N VAL A 113 -1.25 -2.45 -10.94
CA VAL A 113 0.21 -2.53 -11.08
C VAL A 113 0.62 -4.00 -11.10
N GLN A 114 0.96 -4.53 -12.27
CA GLN A 114 1.62 -5.82 -12.40
C GLN A 114 3.08 -5.71 -11.94
N ILE A 115 3.50 -6.63 -11.06
CA ILE A 115 4.86 -6.74 -10.55
C ILE A 115 5.57 -7.86 -11.30
N ARG A 116 6.67 -7.54 -11.99
CA ARG A 116 7.53 -8.52 -12.65
C ARG A 116 8.93 -8.53 -12.06
N ASP A 117 9.51 -9.70 -11.92
CA ASP A 117 10.91 -9.85 -11.50
C ASP A 117 11.91 -9.58 -12.63
N ALA A 118 13.20 -9.75 -12.32
CA ALA A 118 14.31 -9.62 -13.27
C ALA A 118 14.24 -10.61 -14.45
N GLN A 119 13.51 -11.72 -14.30
CA GLN A 119 13.27 -12.74 -15.33
C GLN A 119 11.97 -12.48 -16.10
N ASN A 120 11.38 -11.29 -15.93
CA ASN A 120 10.12 -10.87 -16.56
C ASN A 120 8.94 -11.79 -16.20
N GLN A 121 9.02 -12.54 -15.09
CA GLN A 121 7.93 -13.36 -14.57
C GLN A 121 7.04 -12.50 -13.68
N THR A 122 5.72 -12.72 -13.77
CA THR A 122 4.78 -12.04 -12.89
C THR A 122 4.86 -12.62 -11.49
N VAL A 123 5.24 -11.79 -10.51
CA VAL A 123 5.38 -12.18 -9.10
C VAL A 123 4.29 -11.61 -8.20
N GLY A 124 3.41 -10.76 -8.73
CA GLY A 124 2.23 -10.28 -8.03
C GLY A 124 1.57 -9.09 -8.70
N TYR A 125 0.60 -8.52 -7.98
CA TYR A 125 -0.15 -7.35 -8.41
C TYR A 125 -0.39 -6.40 -7.23
N VAL A 126 -0.51 -5.11 -7.51
CA VAL A 126 -1.16 -4.14 -6.62
C VAL A 126 -2.46 -3.70 -7.26
N ILE A 127 -3.56 -3.93 -6.55
CA ILE A 127 -4.93 -3.62 -6.99
C ILE A 127 -5.46 -2.49 -6.11
N ALA A 128 -5.88 -1.39 -6.73
CA ALA A 128 -6.58 -0.32 -6.06
C ALA A 128 -8.08 -0.65 -5.96
N GLN A 129 -8.66 -0.45 -4.78
CA GLN A 129 -10.08 -0.65 -4.49
C GLN A 129 -10.58 0.53 -3.66
N GLY A 130 -11.06 1.58 -4.35
CA GLY A 130 -11.35 2.85 -3.69
C GLY A 130 -10.06 3.48 -3.17
N GLU A 131 -10.01 3.81 -1.88
CA GLU A 131 -8.81 4.39 -1.25
C GLU A 131 -7.85 3.33 -0.68
N THR A 132 -8.12 2.04 -0.92
CA THR A 132 -7.36 0.91 -0.40
C THR A 132 -6.51 0.28 -1.49
N TRP A 133 -5.28 -0.13 -1.16
CA TRP A 133 -4.40 -0.87 -2.06
C TRP A 133 -4.12 -2.28 -1.54
N GLN A 134 -4.34 -3.29 -2.37
CA GLN A 134 -4.12 -4.68 -2.03
C GLN A 134 -2.96 -5.26 -2.83
N ILE A 135 -2.00 -5.87 -2.13
CA ILE A 135 -0.95 -6.68 -2.75
C ILE A 135 -1.48 -8.10 -2.89
N GLN A 136 -1.56 -8.61 -4.12
CA GLN A 136 -2.05 -9.95 -4.45
C GLN A 136 -0.94 -10.82 -5.05
N PRO A 137 -1.02 -12.16 -4.89
CA PRO A 137 -0.09 -13.09 -5.54
C PRO A 137 -0.33 -13.12 -7.07
N PRO A 138 0.54 -13.77 -7.86
CA PRO A 138 0.41 -13.86 -9.32
C PRO A 138 -0.94 -14.41 -9.80
N GLN A 139 -1.54 -15.31 -9.01
CA GLN A 139 -2.82 -15.93 -9.32
C GLN A 139 -4.02 -15.02 -9.05
N ARG A 140 -3.80 -13.78 -8.57
CA ARG A 140 -4.84 -12.80 -8.18
C ARG A 140 -5.89 -13.39 -7.23
N SER A 141 -5.42 -14.21 -6.30
CA SER A 141 -6.25 -14.79 -5.25
C SER A 141 -6.31 -13.84 -4.05
N LYS A 142 -6.52 -14.37 -2.84
CA LYS A 142 -6.63 -13.56 -1.62
C LYS A 142 -5.44 -12.62 -1.48
N ALA A 143 -5.71 -11.34 -1.17
CA ALA A 143 -4.69 -10.34 -0.88
C ALA A 143 -3.72 -10.86 0.18
N LEU A 144 -2.42 -10.67 -0.05
CA LEU A 144 -1.36 -10.96 0.91
C LEU A 144 -1.30 -9.86 1.97
N PHE A 145 -1.42 -8.62 1.51
CA PHE A 145 -1.38 -7.41 2.33
C PHE A 145 -2.36 -6.37 1.81
N THR A 146 -2.82 -5.52 2.72
CA THR A 146 -3.77 -4.45 2.42
C THR A 146 -3.29 -3.17 3.10
N LEU A 147 -3.16 -2.09 2.33
CA LEU A 147 -2.89 -0.74 2.83
C LEU A 147 -4.19 0.07 2.80
N GLU A 148 -4.67 0.47 3.97
CA GLU A 148 -5.94 1.17 4.13
C GLU A 148 -5.76 2.55 4.78
N PRO A 149 -6.52 3.57 4.36
CA PRO A 149 -6.52 4.87 5.01
C PRO A 149 -7.10 4.76 6.42
N GLN A 150 -6.74 5.71 7.27
CA GLN A 150 -7.23 5.85 8.63
C GLN A 150 -7.95 7.20 8.79
N THR A 151 -8.83 7.30 9.78
CA THR A 151 -9.62 8.53 10.02
C THR A 151 -8.77 9.74 10.42
N ASP A 152 -7.55 9.52 10.87
CA ASP A 152 -6.58 10.57 11.22
C ASP A 152 -5.73 11.04 10.04
N GLY A 153 -6.03 10.59 8.81
CA GLY A 153 -5.22 10.86 7.62
C GLY A 153 -3.96 10.00 7.52
N GLY A 154 -3.79 9.04 8.43
CA GLY A 154 -2.77 8.00 8.36
C GLY A 154 -3.16 6.84 7.46
N PHE A 155 -2.32 5.81 7.47
CA PHE A 155 -2.56 4.54 6.77
C PHE A 155 -2.17 3.37 7.66
N ARG A 156 -2.78 2.22 7.43
CA ARG A 156 -2.49 0.97 8.13
C ARG A 156 -2.21 -0.13 7.12
N LEU A 157 -1.07 -0.81 7.29
CA LEU A 157 -0.76 -2.02 6.53
C LEU A 157 -1.14 -3.25 7.35
N GLU A 158 -1.94 -4.12 6.77
CA GLU A 158 -2.40 -5.36 7.38
C GLU A 158 -2.04 -6.58 6.54
N ARG A 159 -1.94 -7.74 7.19
CA ARG A 159 -1.94 -9.05 6.49
C ARG A 159 -3.35 -9.42 6.04
N SER A 160 -3.41 -10.42 5.16
CA SER A 160 -4.63 -11.13 4.77
C SER A 160 -5.52 -11.64 5.91
N SER A 161 -4.96 -11.77 7.12
CA SER A 161 -5.67 -12.15 8.35
C SER A 161 -6.35 -10.98 9.08
N GLY A 162 -6.19 -9.74 8.61
CA GLY A 162 -6.61 -8.52 9.32
C GLY A 162 -5.63 -8.11 10.44
N THR A 163 -4.47 -8.76 10.54
CA THR A 163 -3.47 -8.41 11.55
C THR A 163 -2.69 -7.18 11.08
N ALA A 164 -2.81 -6.07 11.79
CA ALA A 164 -2.01 -4.87 11.56
C ALA A 164 -0.51 -5.13 11.75
N LEU A 165 0.30 -4.67 10.80
CA LEU A 165 1.76 -4.76 10.83
C LEU A 165 2.39 -3.40 11.07
N TYR A 166 1.90 -2.39 10.35
CA TYR A 166 2.43 -1.04 10.40
C TYR A 166 1.32 0.00 10.43
N GLN A 167 1.62 1.12 11.08
CA GLN A 167 0.80 2.33 11.03
C GLN A 167 1.66 3.50 10.57
N ILE A 168 1.18 4.20 9.54
CA ILE A 168 1.66 5.49 9.09
C ILE A 168 0.76 6.54 9.75
N ARG A 169 1.34 7.48 10.50
CA ARG A 169 0.60 8.57 11.15
C ARG A 169 1.16 9.92 10.73
N PRO A 170 0.31 10.92 10.45
CA PRO A 170 0.80 12.26 10.15
C PRO A 170 1.50 12.89 11.35
N ILE A 171 2.53 13.68 11.07
CA ILE A 171 3.28 14.54 12.00
C ILE A 171 3.52 15.90 11.33
N ASP A 172 3.95 16.91 12.09
CA ASP A 172 4.08 18.30 11.62
C ASP A 172 4.79 18.47 10.25
N GLN A 173 5.79 17.64 9.94
CA GLN A 173 6.57 17.72 8.70
C GLN A 173 6.61 16.41 7.90
N GLY A 174 5.57 15.58 8.00
CA GLY A 174 5.45 14.36 7.19
C GLY A 174 4.73 13.24 7.92
N TYR A 175 5.37 12.07 8.02
CA TYR A 175 4.75 10.87 8.59
C TYR A 175 5.71 10.10 9.51
N ALA A 176 5.16 9.50 10.56
CA ALA A 176 5.82 8.50 11.38
C ALA A 176 5.32 7.09 11.00
N ILE A 177 6.24 6.15 10.83
CA ILE A 177 5.94 4.74 10.58
C ILE A 177 6.24 3.96 11.86
N THR A 178 5.21 3.29 12.39
CA THR A 178 5.30 2.52 13.62
C THR A 178 4.92 1.06 13.40
N ALA A 179 5.51 0.17 14.18
CA ALA A 179 5.07 -1.22 14.28
C ALA A 179 3.71 -1.32 15.00
N ALA A 180 3.11 -2.51 14.99
CA ALA A 180 1.84 -2.79 15.67
C ALA A 180 1.87 -2.50 17.19
N ASP A 181 3.03 -2.64 17.83
CA ASP A 181 3.26 -2.30 19.25
C ASP A 181 3.54 -0.80 19.48
N LYS A 182 3.40 0.02 18.44
CA LYS A 182 3.65 1.47 18.41
C LYS A 182 5.13 1.87 18.51
N GLN A 183 6.06 0.92 18.40
CA GLN A 183 7.49 1.25 18.29
C GLN A 183 7.73 2.07 17.01
N LEU A 184 8.43 3.20 17.12
CA LEU A 184 8.87 3.98 15.96
C LEU A 184 9.91 3.20 15.17
N LEU A 185 9.63 2.99 13.88
CA LEU A 185 10.54 2.33 12.96
C LEU A 185 11.19 3.33 12.01
N TYR A 186 10.40 4.24 11.43
CA TYR A 186 10.89 5.20 10.46
C TYR A 186 10.12 6.51 10.51
N THR A 187 10.69 7.56 9.92
CA THR A 187 10.01 8.83 9.68
C THR A 187 10.20 9.27 8.24
N VAL A 188 9.12 9.74 7.61
CA VAL A 188 9.18 10.45 6.34
C VAL A 188 9.10 11.94 6.62
N THR A 189 10.08 12.70 6.15
CA THR A 189 10.12 14.16 6.31
C THR A 189 10.24 14.85 4.96
N THR A 190 9.47 15.90 4.72
CA THR A 190 9.59 16.73 3.50
C THR A 190 10.09 18.12 3.87
N GLN A 191 11.24 18.51 3.33
CA GLN A 191 11.88 19.80 3.59
C GLN A 191 12.49 20.33 2.29
N ASN A 192 12.22 21.59 1.94
CA ASN A 192 12.73 22.25 0.72
C ASN A 192 12.52 21.42 -0.57
N GLY A 193 11.32 20.85 -0.73
CA GLY A 193 10.98 20.00 -1.88
C GLY A 193 11.67 18.63 -1.90
N LYS A 194 12.48 18.30 -0.89
CA LYS A 194 13.12 17.00 -0.73
C LYS A 194 12.36 16.17 0.29
N THR A 195 11.91 14.99 -0.11
CA THR A 195 11.28 14.01 0.79
C THR A 195 12.31 12.94 1.15
N ALA A 196 12.44 12.62 2.43
CA ALA A 196 13.41 11.64 2.94
C ALA A 196 12.76 10.66 3.92
N LEU A 197 13.09 9.37 3.79
CA LEU A 197 12.82 8.35 4.79
C LEU A 197 14.04 8.21 5.68
N LYS A 198 13.84 8.27 6.99
CA LYS A 198 14.89 8.19 8.00
C LYS A 198 14.58 7.09 9.00
N ASN A 199 15.62 6.46 9.51
CA ASN A 199 15.52 5.51 10.62
C ASN A 199 15.36 6.24 11.97
N PRO A 200 15.18 5.54 13.10
CA PRO A 200 14.96 6.18 14.41
C PRO A 200 16.18 6.96 14.93
N ARG A 201 17.38 6.71 14.36
CA ARG A 201 18.61 7.46 14.65
C ARG A 201 18.72 8.76 13.83
N GLY A 202 17.74 9.02 12.95
CA GLY A 202 17.73 10.18 12.05
C GLY A 202 18.58 10.00 10.79
N GLU A 203 19.17 8.81 10.58
CA GLU A 203 19.96 8.52 9.39
C GLU A 203 19.04 8.37 8.18
N THR A 204 19.42 8.99 7.06
CA THR A 204 18.61 8.97 5.83
C THR A 204 18.85 7.67 5.08
N LEU A 205 17.82 6.83 4.99
CA LEU A 205 17.79 5.59 4.19
C LEU A 205 17.43 5.87 2.73
N PHE A 206 16.70 6.94 2.52
CA PHE A 206 16.17 7.24 1.21
C PHE A 206 15.89 8.72 1.11
N SER A 207 16.14 9.30 -0.07
CA SER A 207 15.68 10.65 -0.31
C SER A 207 15.45 10.93 -1.78
N THR A 208 14.50 11.83 -2.04
CA THR A 208 14.11 12.22 -3.37
C THR A 208 13.78 13.69 -3.47
N GLN A 209 14.05 14.27 -4.63
CA GLN A 209 13.49 15.55 -5.06
C GLN A 209 12.37 15.36 -6.09
N ALA A 210 12.12 14.12 -6.55
CA ALA A 210 11.02 13.82 -7.43
C ALA A 210 9.69 14.13 -6.73
N GLU A 211 8.69 14.53 -7.53
CA GLU A 211 7.31 14.74 -7.09
C GLU A 211 6.65 13.38 -6.76
N MET A 212 6.98 12.84 -5.59
CA MET A 212 6.32 11.68 -5.01
C MET A 212 5.61 12.06 -3.72
N SER A 213 4.42 11.49 -3.51
CA SER A 213 3.68 11.69 -2.26
C SER A 213 4.52 11.14 -1.08
N PRO A 214 4.55 11.82 0.08
CA PRO A 214 5.29 11.30 1.23
C PRO A 214 4.77 9.94 1.72
N ILE A 215 3.48 9.63 1.49
CA ILE A 215 2.89 8.32 1.79
C ILE A 215 3.49 7.25 0.86
N ALA A 216 3.65 7.52 -0.43
CA ALA A 216 4.32 6.60 -1.34
C ALA A 216 5.75 6.31 -0.87
N ILE A 217 6.47 7.32 -0.38
CA ILE A 217 7.80 7.13 0.22
C ILE A 217 7.75 6.28 1.49
N ALA A 218 6.72 6.42 2.31
CA ALA A 218 6.56 5.63 3.54
C ALA A 218 6.47 4.12 3.26
N THR A 219 5.96 3.71 2.10
CA THR A 219 5.84 2.28 1.74
C THR A 219 7.18 1.55 1.66
N PHE A 220 8.30 2.27 1.44
CA PHE A 220 9.65 1.70 1.48
C PHE A 220 10.12 1.35 2.90
N GLY A 221 9.42 1.82 3.95
CA GLY A 221 9.68 1.45 5.34
C GLY A 221 8.95 0.18 5.80
N PHE A 222 8.27 -0.54 4.92
CA PHE A 222 7.55 -1.77 5.26
C PHE A 222 8.43 -3.01 5.09
N ASP A 223 9.21 -3.36 6.09
CA ASP A 223 10.18 -4.48 6.03
C ASP A 223 9.52 -5.86 5.89
N ALA A 224 8.23 -6.00 6.19
CA ALA A 224 7.50 -7.26 6.07
C ALA A 224 7.12 -7.63 4.62
N ILE A 225 7.29 -6.72 3.66
CA ILE A 225 7.01 -6.96 2.24
C ILE A 225 8.30 -6.87 1.42
N THR A 226 8.32 -7.52 0.25
CA THR A 226 9.54 -7.56 -0.57
C THR A 226 9.85 -6.19 -1.19
N PRO A 227 11.11 -5.89 -1.56
CA PRO A 227 11.43 -4.63 -2.23
C PRO A 227 10.62 -4.37 -3.51
N ALA A 228 10.31 -5.45 -4.26
CA ALA A 228 9.44 -5.37 -5.44
C ALA A 228 8.02 -4.92 -5.08
N GLN A 229 7.47 -5.45 -3.98
CA GLN A 229 6.16 -5.07 -3.45
C GLN A 229 6.16 -3.65 -2.87
N GLN A 230 7.21 -3.24 -2.17
CA GLN A 230 7.38 -1.86 -1.70
C GLN A 230 7.34 -0.87 -2.87
N ALA A 231 8.14 -1.12 -3.91
CA ALA A 231 8.18 -0.29 -5.11
C ALA A 231 6.82 -0.25 -5.83
N ALA A 232 6.14 -1.39 -5.94
CA ALA A 232 4.82 -1.48 -6.54
C ALA A 232 3.75 -0.70 -5.77
N LEU A 233 3.77 -0.80 -4.44
CA LEU A 233 2.87 -0.09 -3.56
C LEU A 233 3.14 1.42 -3.59
N ALA A 234 4.42 1.82 -3.53
CA ALA A 234 4.83 3.22 -3.70
C ALA A 234 4.29 3.80 -5.01
N TYR A 235 4.43 3.06 -6.11
CA TYR A 235 3.92 3.47 -7.42
C TYR A 235 2.41 3.62 -7.43
N ALA A 236 1.68 2.61 -6.93
CA ALA A 236 0.22 2.62 -6.89
C ALA A 236 -0.31 3.78 -6.04
N VAL A 237 0.24 3.97 -4.83
CA VAL A 237 -0.13 5.08 -3.93
C VAL A 237 0.19 6.43 -4.57
N ASN A 238 1.31 6.56 -5.27
CA ASN A 238 1.68 7.81 -5.93
C ASN A 238 0.73 8.18 -7.08
N LEU A 239 0.08 7.19 -7.70
CA LEU A 239 -0.91 7.43 -8.75
C LEU A 239 -2.25 7.95 -8.20
N GLY A 240 -2.48 7.87 -6.88
CA GLY A 240 -3.63 8.47 -6.21
C GLY A 240 -4.98 7.94 -6.69
N ARG A 241 -5.04 6.67 -7.07
CA ARG A 241 -6.21 6.01 -7.65
C ARG A 241 -6.41 4.63 -7.08
#